data_AF-A0A7Z0CPE7-F1
#
_entry.id   AF-A0A7Z0CPE7-F1
#
_cell.length_a   1.000
_cell.length_b   1.000
_cell.length_c   1.000
_cell.angle_alpha   90.00
_cell.angle_beta   90.00
_cell.angle_gamma   90.00
#
_symmetry.space_group_name_H-M   'P 1'
#
loop_
_entity.id
_entity.type
_entity.pdbx_description
1 polymer ?
#
loop_
_entity_poly.entity_id
_entity_poly.type
_entity_poly.pdbx_seq_one_letter_code
_entity_poly.pdbx_strand_id
1 'polypeptide(L)'
;MMLSAPYADPAELVAARSSVAELVCDLPEGDPEQLSFEHPWEIRAFAMAVSAHRALGFDWTDFQQALITSISGWEESTGTSDRGWSYYEHWLAALESVLAGLGLLSTDDLARATGEVLAVPANRNHHEAHTEPIAIDPARLTHP
;
A
#
# COMPACT_ATOMS: atom_id res chain seq x y z
N MET A 1 -39.40 -0.23 9.51
CA MET A 1 -38.39 0.40 10.39
C MET A 1 -37.06 0.32 9.64
N MET A 2 -36.45 1.47 9.36
CA MET A 2 -35.27 1.59 8.48
C MET A 2 -34.04 0.87 9.07
N LEU A 3 -33.36 0.08 8.24
CA LEU A 3 -32.04 -0.49 8.50
C LEU A 3 -30.99 0.62 8.38
N SER A 4 -30.17 0.82 9.42
CA SER A 4 -29.02 1.74 9.40
C SER A 4 -28.00 1.31 8.33
N ALA A 5 -27.49 2.28 7.57
CA ALA A 5 -26.41 2.09 6.61
C ALA A 5 -25.10 1.62 7.31
N PRO A 6 -24.23 0.84 6.63
CA PRO A 6 -22.98 0.31 7.19
C PRO A 6 -21.85 1.36 7.14
N TYR A 7 -22.13 2.59 7.57
CA TYR A 7 -21.08 3.59 7.74
C TYR A 7 -20.40 3.27 9.07
N ALA A 8 -19.11 2.94 9.02
CA ALA A 8 -18.26 2.83 10.20
C ALA A 8 -18.55 4.04 11.13
N ASP A 9 -18.66 3.81 12.44
CA ASP A 9 -18.99 4.88 13.37
C ASP A 9 -18.00 6.04 13.14
N PRO A 10 -18.45 7.30 12.98
CA PRO A 10 -17.54 8.42 12.83
C PRO A 10 -16.48 8.49 13.95
N ALA A 11 -16.77 7.94 15.13
CA ALA A 11 -15.77 7.75 16.20
C ALA A 11 -14.70 6.70 15.86
N GLU A 12 -15.06 5.61 15.19
CA GLU A 12 -14.11 4.59 14.70
C GLU A 12 -13.22 5.14 13.58
N LEU A 13 -13.77 5.96 12.67
CA LEU A 13 -12.98 6.63 11.64
C LEU A 13 -12.00 7.66 12.22
N VAL A 14 -12.42 8.40 13.24
CA VAL A 14 -11.54 9.34 13.97
C VAL A 14 -10.45 8.57 14.73
N ALA A 15 -10.80 7.47 15.40
CA ALA A 15 -9.84 6.62 16.09
C ALA A 15 -8.84 5.97 15.11
N ALA A 16 -9.29 5.51 13.95
CA ALA A 16 -8.44 5.01 12.89
C ALA A 16 -7.51 6.11 12.35
N ARG A 17 -8.04 7.33 12.13
CA ARG A 17 -7.24 8.47 11.67
C ARG A 17 -6.20 8.91 12.69
N SER A 18 -6.55 8.96 13.97
CA SER A 18 -5.61 9.26 15.05
C SER A 18 -4.53 8.19 15.19
N SER A 19 -4.93 6.92 15.11
CA SER A 19 -4.00 5.78 15.15
C SER A 19 -3.05 5.77 13.96
N VAL A 20 -3.49 6.23 12.78
CA VAL A 20 -2.63 6.40 11.60
C VAL A 20 -1.70 7.61 11.81
N ALA A 21 -2.22 8.74 12.27
CA ALA A 21 -1.42 9.95 12.51
C ALA A 21 -0.29 9.72 13.52
N GLU A 22 -0.57 9.03 14.63
CA GLU A 22 0.44 8.67 15.64
C GLU A 22 1.55 7.78 15.04
N LEU A 23 1.18 6.82 14.20
CA LEU A 23 2.17 5.99 13.52
C LEU A 23 3.01 6.75 12.50
N VAL A 24 2.37 7.63 11.72
CA VAL A 24 3.13 8.45 10.77
C VAL A 24 4.16 9.24 11.57
N CYS A 25 3.79 9.87 12.68
CA CYS A 25 4.74 10.62 13.53
C CYS A 25 5.91 9.80 14.10
N ASP A 26 5.75 8.49 14.30
CA ASP A 26 6.83 7.60 14.75
C ASP A 26 7.76 7.13 13.61
N LEU A 27 7.41 7.37 12.34
CA LEU A 27 8.29 7.13 11.22
C LEU A 27 9.39 8.20 11.17
N PRO A 28 10.60 7.86 10.68
CA PRO A 28 11.70 8.83 10.57
C PRO A 28 11.38 10.04 9.66
N GLU A 29 10.32 9.95 8.83
CA GLU A 29 9.77 11.05 8.01
C GLU A 29 8.34 11.43 8.48
N GLY A 30 8.11 11.46 9.78
CA GLY A 30 6.78 11.38 10.38
C GLY A 30 5.84 12.58 10.25
N ASP A 31 6.09 13.43 9.28
CA ASP A 31 5.18 14.49 8.90
C ASP A 31 4.48 14.12 7.57
N PRO A 32 3.18 13.76 7.60
CA PRO A 32 2.44 13.44 6.39
C PRO A 32 2.34 14.64 5.43
N GLU A 33 2.59 15.88 5.90
CA GLU A 33 2.66 17.07 5.04
C GLU A 33 3.99 17.15 4.26
N GLN A 34 5.03 16.41 4.68
CA GLN A 34 6.31 16.32 3.99
C GLN A 34 6.35 15.18 2.96
N LEU A 35 5.45 14.19 3.10
CA LEU A 35 5.24 13.13 2.12
C LEU A 35 4.48 13.69 0.91
N SER A 36 5.23 14.16 -0.08
CA SER A 36 4.65 14.59 -1.35
C SER A 36 4.16 13.36 -2.14
N PHE A 37 2.85 13.29 -2.39
CA PHE A 37 2.23 12.30 -3.26
C PHE A 37 1.87 12.97 -4.60
N GLU A 38 2.52 12.55 -5.68
CA GLU A 38 2.27 12.99 -7.05
C GLU A 38 1.08 12.26 -7.68
N HIS A 39 0.86 11.00 -7.29
CA HIS A 39 -0.19 10.16 -7.84
C HIS A 39 -1.10 9.53 -6.78
N PRO A 40 -2.42 9.33 -7.06
CA PRO A 40 -3.34 8.73 -6.10
C PRO A 40 -2.99 7.31 -5.64
N TRP A 41 -2.15 6.58 -6.38
CA TRP A 41 -1.71 5.24 -5.98
C TRP A 41 -0.62 5.29 -4.91
N GLU A 42 0.13 6.38 -4.79
CA GLU A 42 1.27 6.51 -3.88
C GLU A 42 0.81 6.56 -2.43
N ILE A 43 -0.23 7.35 -2.14
CA ILE A 43 -0.88 7.35 -0.82
C ILE A 43 -1.50 5.99 -0.47
N ARG A 44 -1.92 5.22 -1.48
CA ARG A 44 -2.43 3.85 -1.25
C ARG A 44 -1.29 2.90 -0.92
N ALA A 45 -0.16 2.98 -1.63
CA ALA A 45 1.05 2.25 -1.28
C ALA A 45 1.47 2.55 0.17
N PHE A 46 1.34 3.82 0.58
CA PHE A 46 1.54 4.26 1.97
C PHE A 46 0.67 3.61 2.98
N ALA A 47 -0.64 3.74 2.79
CA ALA A 47 -1.58 3.12 3.68
C ALA A 47 -1.36 1.61 3.76
N MET A 48 -1.03 0.93 2.64
CA MET A 48 -0.77 -0.51 2.62
C MET A 48 0.47 -0.91 3.41
N ALA A 49 1.62 -0.24 3.22
CA ALA A 49 2.85 -0.57 3.94
C ALA A 49 2.69 -0.39 5.46
N VAL A 50 2.12 0.75 5.87
CA VAL A 50 1.86 1.04 7.30
C VAL A 50 0.84 0.07 7.89
N SER A 51 -0.24 -0.23 7.17
CA SER A 51 -1.26 -1.17 7.66
C SER A 51 -0.74 -2.60 7.75
N ALA A 52 0.09 -3.03 6.79
CA ALA A 52 0.72 -4.35 6.79
C ALA A 52 1.67 -4.50 7.99
N HIS A 53 2.47 -3.47 8.30
CA HIS A 53 3.32 -3.45 9.49
C HIS A 53 2.51 -3.71 10.77
N ARG A 54 1.37 -3.01 10.94
CA ARG A 54 0.50 -3.21 12.11
C ARG A 54 -0.15 -4.58 12.16
N ALA A 55 -0.69 -5.02 11.03
CA ALA A 55 -1.54 -6.22 10.97
C ALA A 55 -0.71 -7.50 11.03
N LEU A 56 0.49 -7.48 10.45
CA LEU A 56 1.39 -8.62 10.34
C LEU A 56 2.51 -8.60 11.36
N GLY A 57 2.77 -7.44 11.98
CA GLY A 57 3.72 -7.29 13.09
C GLY A 57 5.18 -7.49 12.69
N PHE A 58 5.55 -7.27 11.43
CA PHE A 58 6.96 -7.28 11.00
C PHE A 58 7.70 -6.05 11.52
N ASP A 59 9.02 -6.13 11.72
CA ASP A 59 9.79 -4.98 12.20
C ASP A 59 9.85 -3.89 11.11
N TRP A 60 9.57 -2.65 11.47
CA TRP A 60 9.69 -1.53 10.53
C TRP A 60 11.11 -1.41 9.95
N THR A 61 12.12 -1.78 10.73
CA THR A 61 13.52 -1.82 10.32
C THR A 61 13.74 -2.79 9.16
N ASP A 62 13.06 -3.95 9.14
CA ASP A 62 13.17 -4.92 8.04
C ASP A 62 12.65 -4.32 6.73
N PHE A 63 11.56 -3.57 6.81
CA PHE A 63 11.02 -2.83 5.67
C PHE A 63 11.96 -1.70 5.21
N GLN A 64 12.57 -0.95 6.13
CA GLN A 64 13.56 0.07 5.78
C GLN A 64 14.79 -0.54 5.08
N GLN A 65 15.27 -1.69 5.54
CA GLN A 65 16.39 -2.39 4.89
C GLN A 65 16.01 -2.90 3.50
N ALA A 66 14.79 -3.42 3.33
CA ALA A 66 14.28 -3.82 2.03
C ALA A 66 14.16 -2.62 1.07
N LEU A 67 13.74 -1.45 1.57
CA LEU A 67 13.67 -0.21 0.80
C LEU A 67 15.06 0.27 0.34
N ILE A 68 16.03 0.32 1.25
CA ILE A 68 17.42 0.67 0.92
C ILE A 68 17.95 -0.29 -0.16
N THR A 69 17.70 -1.59 -0.01
CA THR A 69 18.11 -2.61 -0.97
C THR A 69 17.49 -2.37 -2.35
N SER A 70 16.20 -2.05 -2.41
CA SER A 70 15.48 -1.77 -3.66
C SER A 70 16.04 -0.53 -4.38
N ILE A 71 16.29 0.53 -3.63
CA ILE A 71 16.86 1.79 -4.13
C ILE A 71 18.29 1.56 -4.64
N SER A 72 19.16 0.93 -3.85
CA SER A 72 20.54 0.66 -4.26
C SER A 72 20.61 -0.24 -5.49
N GLY A 73 19.74 -1.26 -5.58
CA GLY A 73 19.67 -2.11 -6.77
C GLY A 73 19.27 -1.34 -8.05
N TRP A 74 18.44 -0.31 -7.93
CA TRP A 74 18.11 0.58 -9.04
C TRP A 74 19.28 1.50 -9.40
N GLU A 75 19.93 2.11 -8.42
CA GLU A 75 21.09 2.98 -8.63
C GLU A 75 22.24 2.24 -9.34
N GLU A 76 22.43 0.96 -9.03
CA GLU A 76 23.45 0.12 -9.66
C GLU A 76 23.06 -0.34 -11.08
N SER A 77 21.77 -0.50 -11.38
CA SER A 77 21.26 -1.04 -12.66
C SER A 77 20.90 0.01 -13.71
N THR A 78 20.79 1.28 -13.32
CA THR A 78 20.37 2.39 -14.18
C THR A 78 21.37 2.84 -15.24
N GLY A 79 22.52 2.19 -15.36
CA GLY A 79 23.44 2.37 -16.49
C GLY A 79 22.83 2.11 -17.89
N THR A 80 21.57 1.65 -17.97
CA THR A 80 20.90 1.25 -19.23
C THR A 80 19.40 1.56 -19.33
N SER A 81 18.73 2.18 -18.35
CA SER A 81 17.27 2.34 -18.36
C SER A 81 16.80 3.79 -18.38
N ASP A 82 16.03 4.15 -19.41
CA ASP A 82 15.29 5.43 -19.55
C ASP A 82 14.02 5.48 -18.65
N ARG A 83 13.94 4.58 -17.65
CA ARG A 83 12.83 4.58 -16.70
C ARG A 83 13.08 5.70 -15.69
N GLY A 84 12.09 6.59 -15.54
CA GLY A 84 12.10 7.61 -14.51
C GLY A 84 12.20 7.01 -13.11
N TRP A 85 12.71 7.80 -12.17
CA TRP A 85 12.78 7.45 -10.75
C TRP A 85 11.40 7.59 -10.11
N SER A 86 10.97 6.59 -9.32
CA SER A 86 9.77 6.68 -8.49
C SER A 86 10.02 6.11 -7.10
N TYR A 87 9.97 6.97 -6.09
CA TYR A 87 10.18 6.57 -4.69
C TYR A 87 9.14 5.54 -4.22
N TYR A 88 7.87 5.75 -4.55
CA TYR A 88 6.79 4.87 -4.11
C TYR A 88 6.75 3.53 -4.86
N GLU A 89 7.37 3.41 -6.04
CA GLU A 89 7.59 2.11 -6.69
C GLU A 89 8.61 1.28 -5.90
N HIS A 90 9.71 1.88 -5.45
CA HIS A 90 10.67 1.20 -4.57
C HIS A 90 10.05 0.78 -3.25
N TRP A 91 9.10 1.58 -2.77
CA TRP A 91 8.37 1.31 -1.55
C TRP A 91 7.41 0.12 -1.65
N LEU A 92 6.71 -0.04 -2.79
CA LEU A 92 5.96 -1.24 -3.11
C LEU A 92 6.88 -2.46 -3.22
N ALA A 93 8.00 -2.35 -3.94
CA ALA A 93 8.97 -3.43 -4.08
C ALA A 93 9.54 -3.90 -2.72
N ALA A 94 9.79 -2.96 -1.80
CA ALA A 94 10.21 -3.26 -0.44
C ALA A 94 9.13 -4.03 0.33
N LEU A 95 7.87 -3.60 0.23
CA LEU A 95 6.74 -4.26 0.87
C LEU A 95 6.57 -5.69 0.33
N GLU A 96 6.62 -5.87 -0.98
CA GLU A 96 6.55 -7.19 -1.62
C GLU A 96 7.66 -8.12 -1.12
N SER A 97 8.89 -7.61 -1.02
CA SER A 97 10.04 -8.36 -0.51
C SER A 97 9.83 -8.83 0.94
N VAL A 98 9.36 -7.93 1.82
CA VAL A 98 9.05 -8.28 3.21
C VAL A 98 7.94 -9.34 3.29
N LEU A 99 6.84 -9.14 2.56
CA LEU A 99 5.72 -10.09 2.57
C LEU A 99 6.11 -11.46 2.00
N ALA A 100 6.95 -11.49 0.98
CA ALA A 100 7.49 -12.73 0.41
C ALA A 100 8.43 -13.43 1.41
N GLY A 101 9.29 -12.67 2.12
CA GLY A 101 10.15 -13.19 3.18
C GLY A 101 9.36 -13.80 4.35
N LEU A 102 8.17 -13.27 4.63
CA LEU A 102 7.23 -13.83 5.62
C LEU A 102 6.42 -15.03 5.08
N GLY A 103 6.56 -15.38 3.80
CA GLY A 103 5.78 -16.44 3.14
C GLY A 103 4.30 -16.09 2.92
N LEU A 104 3.95 -14.80 3.02
CA LEU A 104 2.57 -14.30 2.87
C LEU A 104 2.26 -13.85 1.43
N LEU A 105 3.29 -13.71 0.60
CA LEU A 105 3.18 -13.32 -0.79
C LEU A 105 3.96 -14.28 -1.68
N SER A 106 3.30 -14.77 -2.72
CA SER A 106 3.92 -15.51 -3.81
C SER A 106 4.09 -14.57 -5.00
N THR A 107 5.33 -14.41 -5.48
CA THR A 107 5.64 -13.54 -6.63
C THR A 107 4.89 -13.98 -7.89
N ASP A 108 4.71 -15.29 -8.07
CA ASP A 108 3.98 -15.85 -9.21
C ASP A 108 2.48 -15.51 -9.15
N ASP A 109 1.87 -15.61 -7.96
CA ASP A 109 0.47 -15.23 -7.77
C ASP A 109 0.25 -13.73 -7.94
N LEU A 110 1.19 -12.91 -7.46
CA LEU A 110 1.15 -11.47 -7.65
C LEU A 110 1.25 -11.09 -9.13
N ALA A 111 2.19 -11.70 -9.86
CA ALA A 111 2.35 -11.49 -11.30
C ALA A 111 1.08 -11.89 -12.07
N ARG A 112 0.48 -13.03 -11.71
CA ARG A 112 -0.79 -13.48 -12.29
C ARG A 112 -1.92 -12.49 -12.03
N ALA A 113 -2.12 -12.09 -10.77
CA ALA A 113 -3.18 -11.14 -10.40
C ALA A 113 -2.98 -9.77 -11.09
N THR A 114 -1.73 -9.31 -11.21
CA THR A 114 -1.38 -8.08 -11.94
C THR A 114 -1.76 -8.21 -13.42
N GLY A 115 -1.42 -9.35 -14.05
CA GLY A 115 -1.82 -9.64 -15.42
C GLY A 115 -3.34 -9.65 -15.62
N GLU A 116 -4.09 -10.23 -14.68
CA GLU A 116 -5.56 -10.22 -14.70
C GLU A 116 -6.11 -8.78 -14.63
N VAL A 117 -5.58 -7.93 -13.75
CA VAL A 117 -5.98 -6.52 -13.62
C VAL A 117 -5.68 -5.73 -14.90
N LEU A 118 -4.49 -5.92 -15.47
CA LEU A 118 -4.08 -5.23 -16.70
C LEU A 118 -4.85 -5.71 -17.95
N ALA A 119 -5.36 -6.94 -17.93
CA ALA A 119 -6.18 -7.50 -19.02
C ALA A 119 -7.61 -6.95 -19.03
N VAL A 120 -8.10 -6.37 -17.92
CA VAL A 120 -9.39 -5.67 -17.88
C VAL A 120 -9.25 -4.37 -18.69
N PRO A 121 -10.02 -4.19 -19.79
CA PRO A 121 -9.95 -2.95 -20.56
C PRO A 121 -10.24 -1.77 -19.65
N ALA A 122 -9.44 -0.69 -19.75
CA ALA A 122 -9.69 0.54 -19.03
C ALA A 122 -11.13 0.99 -19.31
N ASN A 123 -12.03 0.77 -18.35
CA ASN A 123 -13.40 1.22 -18.54
C ASN A 123 -13.36 2.75 -18.58
N ARG A 124 -14.13 3.32 -19.50
CA ARG A 124 -14.12 4.76 -19.85
C ARG A 124 -14.64 5.68 -18.72
N ASN A 125 -14.78 5.18 -17.49
CA ASN A 125 -15.35 5.88 -16.32
C ASN A 125 -14.48 5.78 -15.04
N HIS A 126 -13.22 5.36 -15.11
CA HIS A 126 -12.43 4.98 -13.91
C HIS A 126 -11.55 6.06 -13.26
N HIS A 127 -11.98 7.32 -13.24
CA HIS A 127 -11.30 8.37 -12.47
C HIS A 127 -12.30 9.29 -11.77
N GLU A 128 -13.19 8.73 -10.95
CA GLU A 128 -13.67 9.50 -9.80
C GLU A 128 -12.80 9.07 -8.61
N ALA A 129 -12.07 10.03 -8.03
CA ALA A 129 -11.26 9.78 -6.86
C ALA A 129 -12.21 9.51 -5.68
N HIS A 130 -12.51 8.24 -5.44
CA HIS A 130 -13.17 7.83 -4.21
C HIS A 130 -12.14 7.93 -3.08
N THR A 131 -12.31 8.96 -2.25
CA THR A 131 -11.52 9.21 -1.02
C THR A 131 -12.04 8.40 0.16
N GLU A 132 -13.12 7.64 -0.04
CA GLU A 132 -13.60 6.68 0.94
C GLU A 132 -12.59 5.52 1.07
N PRO A 133 -12.25 5.10 2.31
CA PRO A 133 -11.35 3.97 2.54
C PRO A 133 -11.87 2.73 1.80
N ILE A 134 -10.96 2.01 1.12
CA ILE A 134 -11.29 0.73 0.51
C ILE A 134 -11.57 -0.27 1.64
N ALA A 135 -12.84 -0.53 1.93
CA ALA A 135 -13.23 -1.65 2.78
C ALA A 135 -13.08 -2.94 1.97
N ILE A 136 -12.16 -3.82 2.39
CA ILE A 136 -12.16 -5.21 1.91
C ILE A 136 -13.44 -5.85 2.45
N ASP A 137 -14.34 -6.26 1.56
CA ASP A 137 -15.54 -6.99 1.94
C ASP A 137 -15.14 -8.33 2.59
N PRO A 138 -15.40 -8.54 3.90
CA PRO A 138 -15.04 -9.77 4.59
C PRO A 138 -15.74 -11.01 3.99
N ALA A 139 -16.83 -10.84 3.24
CA ALA A 139 -17.50 -11.96 2.56
C ALA A 139 -16.66 -12.56 1.41
N ARG A 140 -15.65 -11.86 0.88
CA ARG A 140 -14.70 -12.44 -0.09
C ARG A 140 -13.64 -13.34 0.53
N LEU A 141 -13.48 -13.34 1.86
CA LEU A 141 -12.52 -14.19 2.57
C LEU A 141 -13.10 -15.54 2.97
N THR A 142 -14.38 -15.80 2.72
CA THR A 142 -15.04 -17.08 2.99
C THR A 142 -15.57 -17.71 1.71
N HIS A 143 -14.71 -18.45 1.03
CA HIS A 143 -15.12 -19.63 0.28
C HIS A 143 -14.23 -20.81 0.70
N PRO A 144 -14.79 -22.00 0.99
CA PRO A 144 -14.04 -23.18 1.41
C PRO A 144 -13.16 -23.76 0.30
#